data_AF-A0A2T1EFA6-F1
#
_entry.id   AF-A0A2T1EFA6-F1
#
_cell.length_a   1.000
_cell.length_b   1.000
_cell.length_c   1.000
_cell.angle_alpha   90.00
_cell.angle_beta   90.00
_cell.angle_gamma   90.00
#
_symmetry.space_group_name_H-M   'P 1'
#
loop_
_entity.id
_entity.type
_entity.pdbx_description
1 polymer ?
#
loop_
_entity_poly.entity_id
_entity_poly.type
_entity_poly.pdbx_seq_one_letter_code
_entity_poly.pdbx_strand_id
1 'polypeptide(L)'
;MIIHSWADGLSETFTRIFGRGTDIIILGIIATFALIKPVQKTLKKWKFNKTFDAISVEQPLASKKRKFKLKYWAKFLAWLIVVIILVLPYPYRPGGNIQLLPPTQQSIQAQVDGKITKVFFKGGDSQWIKQKNVIANMESIDIENEVQTLRESIKRQQAELASRRANLSKLIATPRA
;
A
#
# COMPACT_ATOMS: atom_id res chain seq x y z
N MET A 1 17.97 -8.73 41.86
CA MET A 1 17.15 -9.49 40.90
C MET A 1 15.83 -8.80 40.51
N ILE A 2 15.65 -7.49 40.77
CA ILE A 2 14.38 -6.77 40.50
C ILE A 2 14.48 -5.87 39.24
N ILE A 3 15.72 -5.54 38.81
CA ILE A 3 15.97 -4.59 37.71
C ILE A 3 15.80 -5.26 36.33
N HIS A 4 15.99 -6.58 36.20
CA HIS A 4 15.82 -7.27 34.91
C HIS A 4 14.35 -7.38 34.48
N SER A 5 13.42 -7.68 35.39
CA SER A 5 11.99 -7.84 35.02
C SER A 5 11.33 -6.56 34.49
N TRP A 6 11.82 -5.39 34.92
CA TRP A 6 11.31 -4.10 34.48
C TRP A 6 11.79 -3.72 33.08
N ALA A 7 12.96 -4.22 32.66
CA ALA A 7 13.48 -3.96 31.32
C ALA A 7 12.73 -4.78 30.26
N ASP A 8 12.43 -6.05 30.57
CA ASP A 8 11.82 -6.98 29.63
C ASP A 8 10.36 -6.60 29.31
N GLY A 9 9.58 -6.20 30.32
CA GLY A 9 8.19 -5.77 30.14
C GLY A 9 8.02 -4.44 29.40
N LEU A 10 9.01 -3.53 29.53
CA LEU A 10 9.08 -2.28 28.77
C LEU A 10 9.54 -2.51 27.33
N SER A 11 10.38 -3.51 27.04
CA SER A 11 10.70 -3.83 25.65
C SER A 11 9.49 -4.39 24.89
N GLU A 12 8.75 -5.36 25.45
CA GLU A 12 7.65 -6.00 24.72
C GLU A 12 6.46 -5.08 24.41
N THR A 13 6.10 -4.19 25.35
CA THR A 13 5.01 -3.22 25.13
C THR A 13 5.39 -2.13 24.14
N PHE A 14 6.67 -1.74 24.08
CA PHE A 14 7.13 -0.66 23.18
C PHE A 14 7.43 -1.16 21.77
N THR A 15 7.96 -2.38 21.59
CA THR A 15 8.16 -2.96 20.25
C THR A 15 6.84 -3.14 19.50
N ARG A 16 5.73 -3.38 20.23
CA ARG A 16 4.37 -3.50 19.65
C ARG A 16 3.77 -2.16 19.21
N ILE A 17 4.18 -1.04 19.83
CA ILE A 17 3.64 0.30 19.55
C ILE A 17 4.53 1.08 18.55
N PHE A 18 5.86 0.92 18.63
CA PHE A 18 6.83 1.74 17.90
C PHE A 18 7.72 0.98 16.88
N GLY A 19 7.56 -0.34 16.77
CA GLY A 19 8.28 -1.16 15.77
C GLY A 19 9.73 -1.51 16.14
N ARG A 20 10.28 -2.54 15.45
CA ARG A 20 11.53 -3.28 15.76
C ARG A 20 12.86 -2.50 15.68
N GLY A 21 12.88 -1.19 15.89
CA GLY A 21 14.11 -0.38 15.83
C GLY A 21 14.26 0.67 16.94
N THR A 22 13.24 0.87 17.77
CA THR A 22 13.24 1.93 18.80
C THR A 22 13.95 1.51 20.10
N ASP A 23 14.08 0.20 20.32
CA ASP A 23 14.70 -0.41 21.49
C ASP A 23 16.18 0.00 21.64
N ILE A 24 16.90 0.10 20.51
CA ILE A 24 18.33 0.46 20.47
C ILE A 24 18.54 1.94 20.82
N ILE A 25 17.60 2.80 20.41
CA ILE A 25 17.68 4.26 20.64
C ILE A 25 17.44 4.56 22.12
N ILE A 26 16.48 3.89 22.75
CA ILE A 26 16.18 4.06 24.18
C ILE A 26 17.30 3.46 25.04
N LEU A 27 17.85 2.29 24.68
CA LEU A 27 19.05 1.75 25.32
C LEU A 27 20.25 2.71 25.19
N GLY A 28 20.41 3.38 24.06
CA GLY A 28 21.42 4.42 23.85
C GLY A 28 21.25 5.61 24.81
N ILE A 29 20.02 6.06 25.03
CA ILE A 29 19.71 7.16 25.97
C ILE A 29 19.93 6.73 27.43
N ILE A 30 19.54 5.52 27.81
CA ILE A 30 19.75 4.98 29.16
C ILE A 30 21.24 4.73 29.42
N ALA A 31 21.98 4.19 28.45
CA ALA A 31 23.42 3.95 28.55
C ALA A 31 24.21 5.26 28.67
N THR A 32 23.84 6.29 27.90
CA THR A 32 24.46 7.62 28.03
C THR A 32 24.16 8.25 29.40
N PHE A 33 22.96 8.08 29.95
CA PHE A 33 22.64 8.56 31.30
C PHE A 33 23.35 7.77 32.41
N ALA A 34 23.55 6.46 32.22
CA ALA A 34 24.23 5.58 33.16
C ALA A 34 25.74 5.87 33.26
N LEU A 35 26.40 6.25 32.15
CA LEU A 35 27.82 6.62 32.12
C LEU A 35 28.15 7.95 32.83
N ILE A 36 27.18 8.88 32.94
CA ILE A 36 27.39 10.18 33.57
C ILE A 36 27.48 10.07 35.11
N LYS A 37 26.79 9.10 35.73
CA LYS A 37 26.76 8.93 37.19
C LYS A 37 28.08 8.42 37.84
N PRO A 38 28.81 7.43 37.31
CA PRO A 38 30.03 6.91 37.96
C PRO A 38 31.20 7.90 37.87
N VAL A 39 31.31 8.70 36.79
CA VAL A 39 32.40 9.67 36.58
C VAL A 39 32.41 10.78 37.65
N GLN A 40 31.24 11.17 38.18
CA GLN A 40 31.17 12.14 39.27
C GLN A 40 31.55 11.54 40.64
N LYS A 41 31.37 10.23 40.83
CA LYS A 41 31.62 9.57 42.11
C LYS A 41 33.10 9.18 42.29
N THR A 42 33.79 8.82 41.20
CA THR A 42 35.22 8.48 41.20
C THR A 42 36.14 9.69 41.33
N LEU A 43 35.80 10.84 40.73
CA LEU A 43 36.57 12.09 40.89
C LEU A 43 36.46 12.73 42.29
N LYS A 44 35.43 12.38 43.07
CA LYS A 44 35.30 12.82 44.47
C LYS A 44 36.17 12.01 45.44
N LYS A 45 36.49 10.75 45.12
CA LYS A 45 37.34 9.89 45.95
C LYS A 45 38.83 10.20 45.84
N TRP A 46 39.27 10.95 44.83
CA TRP A 46 40.68 11.30 44.63
C TRP A 46 41.15 12.60 45.33
N LYS A 47 40.26 13.27 46.08
CA LYS A 47 40.57 14.51 46.82
C LYS A 47 40.53 14.36 48.35
N PHE A 48 40.81 13.16 48.87
CA PHE A 48 40.93 12.94 50.31
C PHE A 48 42.16 12.08 50.60
N ASN A 49 43.33 12.74 50.61
CA ASN A 49 44.51 12.39 51.42
C ASN A 49 45.60 13.42 51.12
N LYS A 50 45.69 14.47 51.94
CA LYS A 50 46.92 15.21 52.25
C LYS A 50 46.65 16.18 53.40
N THR A 51 47.05 15.75 54.58
CA THR A 51 47.40 16.50 55.81
C THR A 51 48.65 15.77 56.30
N PHE A 52 49.81 16.33 56.60
CA PHE A 52 50.34 17.64 57.01
C PHE A 52 51.79 17.76 56.40
N ASP A 53 52.39 18.92 56.13
CA ASP A 53 53.02 19.81 57.12
C ASP A 53 53.41 21.19 56.54
N ALA A 54 53.53 22.16 57.46
CA ALA A 54 54.31 23.40 57.45
C ALA A 54 53.78 24.72 56.80
N ILE A 55 53.44 25.66 57.71
CA ILE A 55 53.84 27.08 57.76
C ILE A 55 53.10 28.14 56.89
N SER A 56 52.28 28.93 57.62
CA SER A 56 52.04 30.39 57.60
C SER A 56 51.41 31.15 56.41
N VAL A 57 50.50 32.07 56.80
CA VAL A 57 50.11 33.37 56.19
C VAL A 57 48.82 33.43 55.32
N GLU A 58 47.81 34.12 55.89
CA GLU A 58 46.74 34.99 55.34
C GLU A 58 45.69 34.53 54.28
N GLN A 59 44.41 34.53 54.74
CA GLN A 59 43.22 35.22 54.19
C GLN A 59 42.50 34.73 52.89
N PRO A 60 41.18 35.03 52.72
CA PRO A 60 40.18 34.09 52.19
C PRO A 60 39.72 34.37 50.75
N LEU A 61 39.53 33.33 49.93
CA LEU A 61 38.85 33.49 48.62
C LEU A 61 37.89 32.33 48.30
N ALA A 62 36.62 32.59 48.60
CA ALA A 62 35.44 32.30 47.79
C ALA A 62 35.55 31.13 46.79
N SER A 63 35.07 29.94 47.19
CA SER A 63 34.83 28.83 46.24
C SER A 63 33.64 29.15 45.34
N LYS A 64 33.93 29.84 44.23
CA LYS A 64 32.97 30.17 43.16
C LYS A 64 32.40 28.87 42.59
N LYS A 65 31.13 28.64 42.92
CA LYS A 65 30.30 27.50 42.51
C LYS A 65 30.51 27.16 41.03
N ARG A 66 30.90 25.90 40.76
CA ARG A 66 31.02 25.25 39.45
C ARG A 66 29.64 25.04 38.79
N LYS A 67 28.84 26.12 38.68
CA LYS A 67 27.49 26.16 38.10
C LYS A 67 27.48 26.53 36.61
N PHE A 68 28.64 26.80 36.02
CA PHE A 68 28.73 27.42 34.70
C PHE A 68 28.68 26.47 33.49
N LYS A 69 28.92 25.16 33.64
CA LYS A 69 28.82 24.21 32.50
C LYS A 69 27.54 23.38 32.44
N LEU A 70 26.75 23.33 33.51
CA LEU A 70 25.53 22.51 33.54
C LEU A 70 24.39 23.10 32.69
N LYS A 71 24.27 24.43 32.63
CA LYS A 71 23.25 25.11 31.81
C LYS A 71 23.47 24.90 30.30
N TYR A 72 24.72 24.91 29.85
CA TYR A 72 25.05 24.67 28.43
C TYR A 72 24.82 23.21 28.04
N TRP A 73 25.20 22.25 28.90
CA TRP A 73 24.92 20.83 28.68
C TRP A 73 23.42 20.51 28.70
N ALA A 74 22.65 21.14 29.58
CA ALA A 74 21.19 20.99 29.61
C ALA A 74 20.52 21.52 28.33
N LYS A 75 20.97 22.67 27.80
CA LYS A 75 20.49 23.20 26.52
C LYS A 75 20.82 22.29 25.34
N PHE A 76 22.04 21.72 25.33
CA PHE A 76 22.45 20.79 24.27
C PHE A 76 21.63 19.50 24.30
N LEU A 77 21.36 18.95 25.49
CA LEU A 77 20.47 17.79 25.65
C LEU A 77 19.05 18.07 25.19
N ALA A 78 18.50 19.25 25.54
CA ALA A 78 17.17 19.65 25.10
C ALA A 78 17.08 19.76 23.57
N TRP A 79 18.12 20.30 22.93
CA TRP A 79 18.18 20.41 21.47
C TRP A 79 18.28 19.02 20.81
N LEU A 80 19.07 18.11 21.38
CA LEU A 80 19.21 16.74 20.90
C LEU A 80 17.88 15.95 20.98
N ILE A 81 17.09 16.16 22.03
CA ILE A 81 15.75 15.56 22.16
C ILE A 81 14.78 16.07 21.09
N VAL A 82 14.79 17.37 20.80
CA VAL A 82 13.94 17.95 19.74
C VAL A 82 14.32 17.40 18.37
N VAL A 83 15.62 17.29 18.09
CA VAL A 83 16.12 16.69 16.84
C VAL A 83 15.69 15.22 16.73
N ILE A 84 15.78 14.45 17.83
CA ILE A 84 15.31 13.06 17.86
C ILE A 84 13.81 12.99 17.57
N ILE A 85 12.99 13.81 18.23
CA ILE A 85 11.53 13.86 18.01
C ILE A 85 11.19 14.16 16.54
N LEU A 86 11.97 15.01 15.88
CA LEU A 86 11.75 15.37 14.48
C LEU A 86 12.16 14.26 13.50
N VAL A 87 13.15 13.44 13.87
CA VAL A 87 13.63 12.29 13.08
C VAL A 87 12.84 11.02 13.38
N LEU A 88 11.93 11.04 14.37
CA LEU A 88 11.06 9.89 14.60
C LEU A 88 10.24 9.61 13.33
N PRO A 89 10.28 8.38 12.79
CA PRO A 89 9.45 8.00 11.65
C PRO A 89 8.00 7.98 12.10
N TYR A 90 7.32 9.12 12.01
CA TYR A 90 5.92 9.23 12.40
C TYR A 90 5.09 8.42 11.41
N PRO A 91 4.40 7.35 11.84
CA PRO A 91 3.59 6.55 10.94
C PRO A 91 2.35 7.35 10.56
N TYR A 92 2.44 8.07 9.44
CA TYR A 92 1.30 8.75 8.87
C TYR A 92 0.34 7.70 8.33
N ARG A 93 -0.75 7.45 9.06
CA ARG A 93 -1.88 6.65 8.56
C ARG A 93 -2.86 7.62 7.92
N PRO A 94 -2.89 7.75 6.58
CA PRO A 94 -3.92 8.55 5.94
C PRO A 94 -5.28 7.91 6.25
N GLY A 95 -6.09 8.59 7.05
CA GLY A 95 -7.47 8.23 7.30
C GLY A 95 -8.35 8.74 6.15
N GLY A 96 -9.22 7.89 5.63
CA GLY A 96 -10.15 8.25 4.57
C GLY A 96 -11.04 7.07 4.18
N ASN A 97 -12.21 7.36 3.64
CA ASN A 97 -13.07 6.34 3.06
C ASN A 97 -12.46 5.87 1.74
N ILE A 98 -12.10 4.59 1.67
CA ILE A 98 -11.61 3.98 0.44
C ILE A 98 -12.84 3.54 -0.36
N GLN A 99 -13.12 4.22 -1.47
CA GLN A 99 -14.09 3.75 -2.44
C GLN A 99 -13.38 2.90 -3.48
N LEU A 100 -13.70 1.61 -3.50
CA LEU A 100 -13.24 0.71 -4.55
C LEU A 100 -14.07 0.96 -5.81
N LEU A 101 -13.43 1.55 -6.81
CA LEU A 101 -14.01 1.68 -8.14
C LEU A 101 -13.57 0.50 -9.00
N PRO A 102 -14.48 -0.10 -9.79
CA PRO A 102 -14.10 -1.15 -10.72
C PRO A 102 -13.15 -0.59 -11.80
N PRO A 103 -12.13 -1.35 -12.23
CA PRO A 103 -11.19 -0.89 -13.25
C PRO A 103 -11.86 -0.71 -14.62
N THR A 104 -12.91 -1.49 -14.90
CA THR A 104 -13.71 -1.41 -16.12
C THR A 104 -15.17 -1.66 -15.81
N GLN A 105 -16.06 -0.91 -16.45
CA GLN A 105 -17.50 -1.11 -16.40
C GLN A 105 -18.02 -1.07 -17.84
N GLN A 106 -18.83 -2.06 -18.21
CA GLN A 106 -19.43 -2.14 -19.54
C GLN A 106 -20.92 -2.43 -19.38
N SER A 107 -21.77 -1.59 -19.97
CA SER A 107 -23.20 -1.85 -20.07
C SER A 107 -23.45 -2.79 -21.25
N ILE A 108 -24.27 -3.81 -21.01
CA ILE A 108 -24.67 -4.76 -22.05
C ILE A 108 -26.07 -4.37 -22.48
N GLN A 109 -26.21 -3.99 -23.75
CA GLN A 109 -27.48 -3.61 -24.36
C GLN A 109 -27.78 -4.58 -25.50
N ALA A 110 -29.06 -4.85 -25.73
CA ALA A 110 -29.48 -5.58 -26.91
C ALA A 110 -29.25 -4.72 -28.16
N GLN A 111 -28.73 -5.32 -29.21
CA GLN A 111 -28.51 -4.63 -30.48
C GLN A 111 -29.78 -4.51 -31.32
N VAL A 112 -30.75 -5.39 -31.07
CA VAL A 112 -32.01 -5.48 -31.80
C VAL A 112 -33.17 -5.50 -30.81
N ASP A 113 -34.32 -5.02 -31.27
CA ASP A 113 -35.55 -5.06 -30.49
C ASP A 113 -36.17 -6.46 -30.52
N GLY A 114 -36.68 -6.89 -29.38
CA GLY A 114 -37.30 -8.20 -29.23
C GLY A 114 -37.65 -8.54 -27.80
N LYS A 115 -38.29 -9.70 -27.62
CA LYS A 115 -38.70 -10.21 -26.31
C LYS A 115 -37.63 -11.14 -25.74
N ILE A 116 -37.19 -10.88 -24.52
CA ILE A 116 -36.28 -11.78 -23.79
C ILE A 116 -37.05 -13.04 -23.37
N THR A 117 -36.64 -14.21 -23.86
CA THR A 117 -37.29 -15.50 -23.57
C THR A 117 -36.61 -16.25 -22.45
N LYS A 118 -35.28 -16.16 -22.37
CA LYS A 118 -34.49 -16.85 -21.36
C LYS A 118 -33.26 -16.05 -20.99
N VAL A 119 -32.99 -15.91 -19.70
CA VAL A 119 -31.76 -15.31 -19.17
C VAL A 119 -30.92 -16.42 -18.54
N PHE A 120 -29.67 -16.52 -18.96
CA PHE A 120 -28.73 -17.56 -18.47
C PHE A 120 -27.87 -17.08 -17.30
N PHE A 121 -27.91 -15.78 -17.02
CA PHE A 121 -27.11 -15.16 -15.97
C PHE A 121 -27.97 -14.80 -14.76
N LYS A 122 -27.55 -15.23 -13.57
CA LYS A 122 -28.31 -15.04 -12.31
C LYS A 122 -28.01 -13.73 -11.59
N GLY A 123 -26.95 -12.99 -11.98
CA GLY A 123 -26.49 -11.82 -11.24
C GLY A 123 -25.81 -12.17 -9.92
N GLY A 124 -25.01 -11.26 -9.36
CA GLY A 124 -24.48 -11.36 -7.99
C GLY A 124 -23.35 -12.36 -7.71
N ASP A 125 -23.26 -13.47 -8.45
CA ASP A 125 -22.46 -14.63 -8.02
C ASP A 125 -20.98 -14.60 -8.40
N SER A 126 -20.40 -13.43 -8.71
CA SER A 126 -18.98 -13.30 -9.07
C SER A 126 -18.53 -14.19 -10.25
N GLN A 127 -19.49 -14.70 -11.04
CA GLN A 127 -19.18 -15.47 -12.24
C GLN A 127 -18.70 -14.52 -13.33
N TRP A 128 -17.42 -14.69 -13.68
CA TRP A 128 -16.78 -13.96 -14.76
C TRP A 128 -17.46 -14.27 -16.10
N ILE A 129 -18.05 -13.25 -16.71
CA ILE A 129 -18.60 -13.34 -18.06
C ILE A 129 -17.44 -13.17 -19.04
N LYS A 130 -17.13 -14.22 -19.80
CA LYS A 130 -16.15 -14.15 -20.89
C LYS A 130 -16.79 -13.55 -22.14
N GLN A 131 -15.96 -12.94 -22.98
CA GLN A 131 -16.40 -12.49 -24.30
C GLN A 131 -17.04 -13.66 -25.08
N LYS A 132 -18.12 -13.37 -25.82
CA LYS A 132 -18.91 -14.33 -26.60
C LYS A 132 -19.78 -15.30 -25.80
N ASN A 133 -19.88 -15.17 -24.49
CA ASN A 133 -20.86 -15.94 -23.72
C ASN A 133 -22.28 -15.43 -24.02
N VAL A 134 -23.22 -16.35 -24.25
CA VAL A 134 -24.64 -16.04 -24.42
C VAL A 134 -25.23 -15.71 -23.05
N ILE A 135 -25.75 -14.49 -22.90
CA ILE A 135 -26.27 -13.97 -21.63
C ILE A 135 -27.79 -14.16 -21.56
N ALA A 136 -28.47 -13.97 -22.69
CA ALA A 136 -29.90 -14.16 -22.82
C ALA A 136 -30.25 -14.59 -24.26
N ASN A 137 -31.34 -15.34 -24.38
CA ASN A 137 -32.01 -15.57 -25.65
C ASN A 137 -33.11 -14.53 -25.83
N MET A 138 -33.18 -13.99 -27.04
CA MET A 138 -34.20 -13.05 -27.47
C MET A 138 -34.91 -13.62 -28.68
N GLU A 139 -36.22 -13.43 -28.71
CA GLU A 139 -37.07 -13.76 -29.85
C GLU A 139 -37.60 -12.46 -30.44
N SER A 140 -37.43 -12.29 -31.75
CA SER A 140 -37.91 -11.14 -32.51
C SER A 140 -38.53 -11.64 -33.81
N ILE A 141 -39.83 -11.38 -33.98
CA ILE A 141 -40.60 -11.84 -35.14
C ILE A 141 -40.08 -11.16 -36.42
N ASP A 142 -39.74 -9.87 -36.33
CA ASP A 142 -39.27 -9.10 -37.48
C ASP A 142 -37.93 -9.60 -37.99
N ILE A 143 -36.98 -9.87 -37.08
CA ILE A 143 -35.67 -10.43 -37.43
C ILE A 143 -35.81 -11.82 -38.05
N GLU A 144 -36.68 -12.68 -37.51
CA GLU A 144 -36.92 -14.01 -38.08
C GLU A 144 -37.48 -13.91 -39.51
N ASN A 145 -38.47 -13.04 -39.74
CA ASN A 145 -39.06 -12.80 -41.06
C ASN A 145 -38.03 -12.24 -42.05
N GLU A 146 -37.19 -11.30 -41.61
CA GLU A 146 -36.13 -10.72 -42.42
C GLU A 146 -35.10 -11.79 -42.83
N VAL A 147 -34.65 -12.60 -41.87
CA VAL A 147 -33.72 -13.72 -42.11
C VAL A 147 -34.32 -14.74 -43.09
N GLN A 148 -35.60 -15.07 -42.96
CA GLN A 148 -36.29 -15.98 -43.88
C GLN A 148 -36.36 -15.40 -45.29
N THR A 149 -36.75 -14.13 -45.42
CA THR A 149 -36.82 -13.43 -46.72
C THR A 149 -35.45 -13.37 -47.39
N LEU A 150 -34.39 -13.06 -46.63
CA LEU A 150 -33.00 -13.05 -47.11
C LEU A 150 -32.56 -14.44 -47.59
N ARG A 151 -32.89 -15.50 -46.84
CA ARG A 151 -32.58 -16.88 -47.24
C ARG A 151 -33.26 -17.26 -48.56
N GLU A 152 -34.53 -16.89 -48.73
CA GLU A 152 -35.24 -17.12 -49.99
C GLU A 152 -34.62 -16.34 -51.15
N SER A 153 -34.22 -15.08 -50.92
CA SER A 153 -33.53 -14.26 -51.92
C SER A 153 -32.20 -14.89 -52.33
N ILE A 154 -31.38 -15.35 -51.38
CA ILE A 154 -30.13 -16.06 -51.64
C ILE A 154 -30.38 -17.32 -52.47
N LYS A 155 -31.41 -18.10 -52.14
CA LYS A 155 -31.76 -19.31 -52.88
C LYS A 155 -32.16 -19.02 -54.33
N ARG A 156 -32.94 -17.95 -54.57
CA ARG A 156 -33.30 -17.50 -55.92
C ARG A 156 -32.06 -17.09 -56.72
N GLN A 157 -31.17 -16.30 -56.11
CA GLN A 157 -29.91 -15.89 -56.75
C GLN A 157 -29.02 -17.09 -57.09
N GLN A 158 -28.92 -18.07 -56.19
CA GLN A 158 -28.15 -19.29 -56.46
C GLN A 158 -28.74 -20.11 -57.62
N ALA A 159 -30.06 -20.24 -57.70
CA ALA A 159 -30.73 -20.92 -58.81
C ALA A 159 -30.51 -20.20 -60.15
N GLU A 160 -30.53 -18.86 -60.14
CA GLU A 160 -30.23 -18.06 -61.33
C GLU A 160 -28.75 -18.17 -61.74
N LEU A 161 -27.82 -18.14 -60.79
CA LEU A 161 -26.41 -18.36 -61.08
C LEU A 161 -26.17 -19.77 -61.68
N ALA A 162 -26.87 -20.78 -61.17
CA ALA A 162 -26.81 -22.13 -61.71
C ALA A 162 -27.35 -22.21 -63.15
N SER A 163 -28.48 -21.57 -63.44
CA SER A 163 -29.05 -21.55 -64.79
C SER A 163 -28.16 -20.81 -65.79
N ARG A 164 -27.60 -19.64 -65.39
CA ARG A 164 -26.64 -18.89 -66.19
C ARG A 164 -25.38 -19.70 -66.49
N ARG A 165 -24.83 -20.40 -65.48
CA ARG A 165 -23.67 -21.30 -65.66
C ARG A 165 -23.96 -22.45 -66.63
N ALA A 166 -25.14 -23.07 -66.51
CA ALA A 166 -25.56 -24.14 -67.41
C ALA A 166 -25.75 -23.66 -68.86
N ASN A 167 -26.23 -22.42 -69.05
CA ASN A 167 -26.35 -21.83 -70.37
C ASN A 167 -24.97 -21.51 -70.97
N LEU A 168 -24.05 -20.97 -70.18
CA LEU A 168 -22.67 -20.73 -70.62
C LEU A 168 -21.97 -22.03 -71.03
N SER A 169 -22.11 -23.11 -70.25
CA SER A 169 -21.50 -24.40 -70.60
C SER A 169 -22.07 -24.97 -71.90
N LYS A 170 -23.38 -24.80 -72.15
CA LYS A 170 -23.99 -25.19 -73.42
C LYS A 170 -23.40 -24.42 -74.60
N LEU A 171 -23.23 -23.09 -74.46
CA LEU A 171 -22.69 -22.24 -75.51
C LEU A 171 -21.22 -22.54 -75.84
N ILE A 172 -20.43 -22.95 -74.85
CA ILE A 172 -19.03 -23.36 -75.05
C ILE A 172 -18.95 -24.73 -75.74
N ALA A 173 -19.88 -25.63 -75.45
CA ALA A 173 -19.91 -26.97 -76.02
C ALA A 173 -20.42 -27.01 -77.47
N THR A 174 -21.17 -26.01 -77.92
CA THR A 174 -21.63 -25.94 -79.32
C THR A 174 -20.44 -25.55 -80.22
N PRO A 175 -20.00 -26.42 -81.15
CA PRO A 175 -18.92 -26.07 -82.07
C PRO A 175 -19.37 -24.92 -82.96
N ARG A 176 -18.55 -23.86 -83.03
CA ARG A 176 -18.75 -22.79 -84.03
C ARG A 176 -18.47 -23.39 -85.41
N ALA A 177 -19.51 -23.45 -86.25
CA ALA A 177 -19.40 -23.79 -87.66
C ALA A 177 -18.71 -22.67 -88.45
#